data_AF-A0A520FWA0-F1
#
_entry.id   AF-A0A520FWA0-F1
#
_cell.length_a   1.000
_cell.length_b   1.000
_cell.length_c   1.000
_cell.angle_alpha   90.00
_cell.angle_beta   90.00
_cell.angle_gamma   90.00
#
_symmetry.space_group_name_H-M   'P 1'
#
loop_
_entity.id
_entity.type
_entity.pdbx_description
1 polymer ?
#
loop_
_entity_poly.entity_id
_entity_poly.type
_entity_poly.pdbx_seq_one_letter_code
_entity_poly.pdbx_strand_id
1 'polypeptide(L)' 'MAKKLQSIDELFKGRHFEREIIVLCVRWYLRFKLSLRDLVEMMAERGLALAHTT' A
#
# COMPACT_ATOMS: atom_id res chain seq x y z
N MET A 1 17.30 -24.44 -8.68
CA MET A 1 16.17 -23.90 -9.47
C MET A 1 16.05 -22.41 -9.19
N ALA A 2 16.38 -21.55 -10.15
CA ALA A 2 16.25 -20.11 -9.97
C ALA A 2 14.77 -19.72 -10.02
N LYS A 3 14.26 -19.13 -8.92
CA LYS A 3 12.88 -18.66 -8.82
C LYS A 3 12.75 -17.48 -9.78
N LYS A 4 11.92 -17.62 -10.83
CA LYS A 4 11.64 -16.55 -11.79
C LYS A 4 11.06 -15.36 -11.01
N LEU A 5 11.77 -14.23 -10.99
CA LEU A 5 11.26 -12.98 -10.43
C LEU A 5 10.00 -12.61 -11.23
N GLN A 6 8.85 -12.64 -10.56
CA GLN A 6 7.60 -12.16 -11.15
C GLN A 6 7.79 -10.69 -11.56
N SER A 7 7.22 -10.28 -12.69
CA SER A 7 7.26 -8.88 -13.09
C SER A 7 6.58 -8.03 -11.99
N ILE A 8 7.05 -6.79 -11.81
CA ILE A 8 6.44 -5.89 -10.82
C ILE A 8 4.95 -5.71 -11.10
N ASP A 9 4.54 -5.68 -12.37
CA ASP A 9 3.14 -5.59 -12.77
C ASP A 9 2.30 -6.79 -12.29
N GLU A 10 2.82 -8.01 -12.46
CA GLU A 10 2.14 -9.23 -11.98
C GLU A 10 2.02 -9.28 -10.45
N LEU A 11 2.93 -8.63 -9.71
CA LEU A 11 2.86 -8.55 -8.24
C LEU A 11 1.65 -7.75 -7.74
N PHE A 12 1.25 -6.71 -8.48
CA PHE A 12 0.13 -5.81 -8.14
C PHE A 12 -1.15 -6.13 -8.91
N LYS A 13 -1.15 -7.18 -9.73
CA LYS A 13 -2.33 -7.61 -10.48
C LYS A 13 -3.49 -7.95 -9.56
N GLY A 14 -4.68 -7.42 -9.86
CA GLY A 14 -5.91 -7.66 -9.09
C GLY A 14 -5.98 -6.92 -7.75
N ARG A 15 -5.12 -5.94 -7.50
CA ARG A 15 -5.22 -5.07 -6.32
C ARG A 15 -6.21 -3.94 -6.56
N HIS A 16 -6.93 -3.55 -5.50
CA HIS A 16 -7.91 -2.47 -5.55
C HIS A 16 -7.29 -1.08 -5.72
N PHE A 17 -6.03 -0.93 -5.31
CA PHE A 17 -5.29 0.32 -5.37
C PHE A 17 -4.11 0.18 -6.34
N GLU A 18 -3.75 1.30 -6.95
CA GLU A 18 -2.54 1.37 -7.76
C GLU A 18 -1.30 1.01 -6.93
N ARG A 19 -0.30 0.42 -7.60
CA ARG A 19 0.97 0.02 -6.98
C ARG A 19 1.62 1.16 -6.19
N GLU A 20 1.49 2.39 -6.67
CA GLU A 20 2.15 3.57 -6.11
C GLU A 20 1.56 3.94 -4.75
N ILE A 21 0.24 3.81 -4.61
CA ILE A 21 -0.48 4.01 -3.35
C ILE A 21 -0.07 2.93 -2.34
N ILE A 22 -0.05 1.67 -2.76
CA ILE A 22 0.33 0.54 -1.89
C ILE A 22 1.76 0.72 -1.37
N VAL A 23 2.70 1.03 -2.28
CA VAL A 23 4.12 1.24 -1.92
C VAL A 23 4.28 2.48 -1.03
N LEU A 24 3.52 3.55 -1.28
CA LEU A 24 3.53 4.74 -0.44
C LEU A 24 3.11 4.43 1.00
N CYS A 25 1.99 3.73 1.18
CA CYS A 25 1.48 3.35 2.50
C CYS A 25 2.49 2.45 3.24
N VAL A 26 3.04 1.43 2.57
CA VAL A 26 4.04 0.53 3.17
C VAL A 26 5.31 1.30 3.55
N ARG A 27 5.79 2.20 2.68
CA ARG A 27 6.98 3.02 2.95
C ARG A 27 6.80 3.89 4.19
N TRP A 28 5.64 4.51 4.35
CA TRP A 28 5.35 5.36 5.49
C TRP A 28 5.13 4.58 6.79
N TYR A 29 4.43 3.45 6.71
CA TYR A 29 4.29 2.51 7.82
C TYR A 29 5.66 2.13 8.41
N LEU A 30 6.58 1.72 7.54
CA LEU A 30 7.92 1.27 7.94
C LEU A 30 8.84 2.41 8.37
N ARG A 31 8.79 3.57 7.69
CA ARG A 31 9.72 4.68 7.95
C ARG A 31 9.36 5.48 9.20
N PHE A 32 8.07 5.70 9.45
CA PHE A 32 7.62 6.68 10.44
C PHE A 32 6.90 6.06 11.64
N LYS A 33 6.86 4.72 11.75
CA LYS A 33 6.13 3.98 12.80
C LYS A 33 4.65 4.42 12.92
N LEU A 34 4.03 4.75 11.79
CA LEU A 34 2.62 5.15 11.75
C LEU A 34 1.72 3.94 12.05
N SER A 35 0.60 4.20 12.73
CA SER A 35 -0.47 3.22 12.83
C SER A 35 -1.24 3.13 11.51
N LEU A 36 -2.01 2.03 11.33
CA LEU A 36 -2.91 1.91 10.19
C LEU A 36 -4.00 3.00 10.19
N ARG A 37 -4.37 3.54 11.36
CA ARG A 37 -5.34 4.64 11.47
C ARG A 37 -4.77 5.93 10.90
N ASP A 38 -3.54 6.27 11.27
CA ASP A 38 -2.85 7.45 10.75
C ASP A 38 -2.71 7.38 9.22
N LEU A 39 -2.40 6.20 8.69
CA LEU A 39 -2.36 5.99 7.24
C LEU A 39 -3.72 6.18 6.58
N VAL A 40 -4.81 5.71 7.19
CA VAL A 40 -6.16 5.92 6.66
C VAL A 40 -6.50 7.41 6.63
N GLU A 41 -6.21 8.15 7.70
CA GLU A 41 -6.45 9.60 7.77
C GLU A 41 -5.62 10.36 6.71
N MET A 42 -4.34 10.06 6.60
CA MET A 42 -3.46 10.65 5.58
C MET A 42 -3.91 10.35 4.14
N MET A 43 -4.49 9.17 3.91
CA MET A 43 -5.03 8.82 2.60
C MET A 43 -6.37 9.52 2.35
N ALA A 44 -7.20 9.70 3.38
CA ALA A 44 -8.43 10.48 3.29
C ALA A 44 -8.16 11.94 2.93
N GLU A 45 -7.12 12.56 3.51
CA GLU A 45 -6.67 13.91 3.14
C GLU A 45 -6.25 14.02 1.66
N ARG A 46 -5.80 12.91 1.06
CA ARG A 46 -5.43 12.80 -0.36
C ARG A 46 -6.60 12.39 -1.26
N GLY A 47 -7.83 12.32 -0.71
CA GLY A 47 -9.03 11.93 -1.43
C GLY A 47 -9.20 10.42 -1.63
N LEU A 48 -8.39 9.59 -0.94
CA LEU A 48 -8.46 8.14 -1.00
C LEU A 48 -9.19 7.59 0.23
N ALA A 49 -10.39 7.07 0.02
CA ALA A 49 -11.15 6.42 1.08
C ALA A 49 -10.60 5.00 1.34
N LEU A 50 -9.86 4.85 2.45
CA LEU A 50 -9.42 3.55 2.95
C LEU A 50 -10.25 3.14 4.17
N ALA A 51 -10.64 1.88 4.25
CA ALA A 51 -11.25 1.31 5.44
C ALA A 51 -10.19 0.53 6.22
N HIS A 52 -10.07 0.79 7.53
CA HIS A 52 -9.41 -0.14 8.44
C HIS A 52 -10.45 -1.17 8.92
N THR A 53 -10.16 -2.45 8.76
CA THR A 53 -10.92 -3.53 9.40
C THR A 53 -10.14 -3.96 10.63
N THR A 54 -10.73 -3.83 11.82
CA THR A 54 -10.15 -4.31 13.08
C THR A 54 -10.31 -5.83 13.20
#